data_AF-A0A1S6KMD0-F1
#
_entry.id   AF-A0A1S6KMD0-F1
#
_cell.length_a   1.000
_cell.length_b   1.000
_cell.length_c   1.000
_cell.angle_alpha   90.00
_cell.angle_beta   90.00
_cell.angle_gamma   90.00
#
_symmetry.space_group_name_H-M   'P 1'
#
loop_
_entity.id
_entity.type
_entity.pdbx_description
1 polymer ?
#
loop_
_entity_poly.entity_id
_entity_poly.type
_entity_poly.pdbx_seq_one_letter_code
_entity_poly.pdbx_strand_id
1 'polypeptide(L)'
;MEQTKEMKQIIAQIIQDIQEQQSYRAVEAGDDVRVIEDLGFSSLDIAQLVAQMEMETGVDPFSQGEAISSITTVGSICDIYQKYMDSAQS
;
A
#
# COMPACT_ATOMS: atom_id res chain seq x y z
N MET A 1 8.99 -13.35 -9.15
CA MET A 1 7.59 -13.61 -9.54
C MET A 1 6.73 -14.00 -8.35
N GLU A 2 7.23 -14.81 -7.39
CA GLU A 2 6.48 -15.19 -6.19
C GLU A 2 6.31 -14.04 -5.17
N GLN A 3 7.40 -13.32 -4.83
CA GLN A 3 7.37 -12.19 -3.88
C GLN A 3 6.42 -11.05 -4.29
N THR A 4 6.38 -10.68 -5.57
CA THR A 4 5.47 -9.63 -6.08
C THR A 4 4.01 -10.02 -5.94
N LYS A 5 3.70 -11.33 -6.06
CA LYS A 5 2.34 -11.83 -5.87
C LYS A 5 1.94 -11.79 -4.40
N GLU A 6 2.85 -12.13 -3.49
CA GLU A 6 2.65 -12.01 -2.04
C GLU A 6 2.45 -10.54 -1.62
N MET A 7 3.26 -9.62 -2.16
CA MET A 7 3.13 -8.18 -1.90
C MET A 7 1.73 -7.66 -2.25
N LYS A 8 1.23 -8.00 -3.45
CA LYS A 8 -0.11 -7.60 -3.88
C LYS A 8 -1.19 -8.18 -2.96
N GLN A 9 -1.01 -9.40 -2.46
CA GLN A 9 -1.95 -10.01 -1.52
C GLN A 9 -1.95 -9.30 -0.17
N ILE A 10 -0.79 -8.94 0.36
CA ILE A 10 -0.65 -8.18 1.62
C ILE A 10 -1.34 -6.82 1.48
N ILE A 11 -1.03 -6.07 0.42
CA ILE A 11 -1.63 -4.75 0.16
C ILE A 11 -3.14 -4.86 0.01
N ALA A 12 -3.63 -5.84 -0.77
CA ALA A 12 -5.06 -6.06 -0.95
C ALA A 12 -5.76 -6.40 0.38
N GLN A 13 -5.13 -7.20 1.24
CA GLN A 13 -5.68 -7.55 2.55
C GLN A 13 -5.75 -6.32 3.47
N ILE A 14 -4.68 -5.53 3.56
CA ILE A 14 -4.65 -4.31 4.37
C ILE A 14 -5.70 -3.30 3.90
N ILE A 15 -5.86 -3.14 2.57
CA ILE A 15 -6.89 -2.27 2.00
C ILE A 15 -8.29 -2.76 2.39
N GLN A 16 -8.56 -4.06 2.30
CA GLN A 16 -9.84 -4.62 2.71
C GLN A 16 -10.10 -4.39 4.21
N ASP A 17 -9.10 -4.63 5.05
CA ASP A 17 -9.23 -4.45 6.50
C ASP A 17 -9.54 -2.98 6.86
N ILE A 18 -8.89 -2.02 6.20
CA ILE A 18 -9.17 -0.59 6.37
C ILE A 18 -10.58 -0.25 5.87
N GLN A 19 -10.99 -0.80 4.72
CA GLN A 19 -12.33 -0.59 4.19
C GLN A 19 -13.42 -1.10 5.15
N GLU A 20 -13.23 -2.28 5.73
CA GLU A 20 -14.16 -2.87 6.69
C GLU A 20 -14.21 -2.06 8.00
N GLN A 21 -13.05 -1.70 8.56
CA GLN A 21 -12.94 -0.94 9.81
C GLN A 21 -13.63 0.42 9.71
N GLN A 22 -13.49 1.10 8.57
CA GLN A 22 -14.02 2.45 8.35
C GLN A 22 -15.40 2.45 7.66
N SER A 23 -15.99 1.27 7.43
CA SER A 23 -17.28 1.11 6.73
C SER A 23 -17.30 1.73 5.32
N TYR A 24 -16.16 1.72 4.63
CA TYR A 24 -16.11 2.08 3.21
C TYR A 24 -16.79 1.02 2.36
N ARG A 25 -17.14 1.40 1.13
CA ARG A 25 -17.55 0.42 0.13
C ARG A 25 -16.34 -0.45 -0.21
N ALA A 26 -16.52 -1.77 -0.17
CA ALA A 26 -15.51 -2.70 -0.66
C ALA A 26 -15.24 -2.44 -2.15
N VAL A 27 -14.00 -2.03 -2.44
CA VAL A 27 -13.48 -1.82 -3.79
C VAL A 27 -12.27 -2.71 -3.93
N GLU A 28 -12.25 -3.52 -5.01
CA GLU A 28 -11.14 -4.41 -5.29
C GLU A 28 -9.85 -3.62 -5.53
N ALA A 29 -8.76 -4.02 -4.87
CA ALA A 29 -7.48 -3.33 -4.92
C ALA A 29 -6.69 -3.67 -6.20
N GLY A 30 -7.19 -3.23 -7.36
CA GLY A 30 -6.50 -3.34 -8.64
C GLY A 30 -5.45 -2.25 -8.85
N ASP A 31 -4.43 -2.51 -9.68
CA ASP A 31 -3.27 -1.62 -9.89
C ASP A 31 -3.65 -0.17 -10.29
N ASP A 32 -4.71 0.00 -11.07
CA ASP A 32 -5.19 1.30 -11.56
C ASP A 32 -6.09 2.06 -10.59
N VAL A 33 -6.47 1.44 -9.46
CA VAL A 33 -7.41 2.01 -8.49
C VAL A 33 -6.76 3.14 -7.71
N ARG A 34 -7.36 4.33 -7.77
CA ARG A 34 -6.88 5.54 -7.10
C ARG A 34 -7.19 5.50 -5.62
N VAL A 35 -6.17 5.69 -4.79
CA VAL A 35 -6.29 5.55 -3.34
C VAL A 35 -7.26 6.57 -2.75
N ILE A 36 -7.20 7.82 -3.20
CA ILE A 36 -8.09 8.88 -2.69
C ILE A 36 -9.43 8.87 -3.43
N GLU A 37 -9.42 8.80 -4.75
CA GLU A 37 -10.63 9.01 -5.55
C GLU A 37 -11.54 7.77 -5.62
N ASP A 38 -10.97 6.57 -5.74
CA ASP A 38 -11.74 5.34 -5.92
C ASP A 38 -11.97 4.61 -4.59
N LEU A 39 -10.95 4.51 -3.72
CA LEU A 39 -11.11 3.91 -2.39
C LEU A 39 -11.73 4.87 -1.37
N GLY A 40 -11.63 6.19 -1.61
CA GLY A 40 -12.12 7.21 -0.67
C GLY A 40 -11.25 7.38 0.57
N PHE A 41 -10.00 6.91 0.54
CA PHE A 41 -9.11 6.93 1.70
C PHE A 41 -8.69 8.37 2.04
N SER A 42 -8.74 8.67 3.34
CA SER A 42 -8.18 9.90 3.88
C SER A 42 -6.66 9.78 4.08
N SER A 43 -6.00 10.90 4.40
CA SER A 43 -4.58 10.87 4.80
C SER A 43 -4.31 9.96 6.00
N LEU A 44 -5.28 9.78 6.90
CA LEU A 44 -5.14 8.90 8.05
C LEU A 44 -5.15 7.43 7.63
N ASP A 45 -6.03 7.07 6.71
CA ASP A 45 -6.11 5.69 6.19
C ASP A 45 -4.85 5.34 5.40
N ILE A 46 -4.30 6.28 4.65
CA ILE A 46 -3.01 6.12 3.97
C ILE A 46 -1.89 5.93 4.99
N ALA A 47 -1.83 6.72 6.07
CA ALA A 47 -0.84 6.55 7.12
C ALA A 47 -0.98 5.19 7.83
N GLN A 48 -2.21 4.73 8.06
CA GLN A 48 -2.49 3.41 8.61
C GLN A 48 -2.04 2.28 7.67
N LEU A 49 -2.27 2.42 6.35
CA LEU A 49 -1.81 1.47 5.35
C LEU A 49 -0.28 1.37 5.38
N VAL A 50 0.42 2.51 5.37
CA VAL A 50 1.89 2.55 5.41
C VAL A 50 2.42 1.88 6.68
N ALA A 51 1.84 2.17 7.83
CA ALA A 51 2.24 1.56 9.10
C ALA A 51 2.03 0.04 9.11
N GLN A 52 0.90 -0.46 8.59
CA GLN A 52 0.66 -1.90 8.48
C GLN A 52 1.62 -2.56 7.51
N MET A 53 1.91 -1.91 6.39
CA MET A 53 2.90 -2.40 5.43
C MET A 53 4.31 -2.49 6.03
N GLU A 54 4.73 -1.51 6.83
CA GLU A 54 6.00 -1.56 7.56
C GLU A 54 6.02 -2.73 8.56
N MET A 55 4.91 -2.98 9.27
CA MET A 55 4.81 -4.11 10.20
C MET A 55 4.92 -5.47 9.48
N GLU A 56 4.27 -5.62 8.32
CA GLU A 56 4.27 -6.88 7.56
C GLU A 56 5.59 -7.13 6.81
N THR A 57 6.20 -6.07 6.26
CA THR A 57 7.37 -6.19 5.37
C THR A 57 8.69 -5.82 6.04
N GLY A 58 8.65 -5.11 7.16
CA GLY A 58 9.82 -4.52 7.81
C GLY A 58 10.41 -3.33 7.04
N VAL A 59 9.74 -2.84 5.99
CA VAL A 59 10.24 -1.77 5.12
C VAL A 59 9.36 -0.53 5.24
N ASP A 60 10.00 0.60 5.53
CA ASP A 60 9.39 1.92 5.43
C ASP A 60 10.09 2.73 4.33
N PRO A 61 9.47 2.86 3.14
CA PRO A 61 9.98 3.68 2.04
C PRO A 61 10.05 5.19 2.39
N PHE A 62 9.18 5.66 3.28
CA PHE A 62 8.95 7.08 3.53
C PHE A 62 9.99 7.66 4.49
N SER A 63 10.46 6.90 5.48
CA SER A 63 11.66 7.26 6.24
C SER A 63 12.94 7.24 5.41
N GLN A 64 12.94 6.53 4.28
CA GLN A 64 14.06 6.44 3.35
C GLN A 64 14.01 7.49 2.21
N GLY A 65 13.09 8.46 2.29
CA GLY A 65 13.03 9.61 1.39
C GLY A 65 12.00 9.51 0.27
N GLU A 66 11.18 8.46 0.21
CA GLU A 66 10.02 8.44 -0.67
C GLU A 66 8.96 9.43 -0.15
N ALA A 67 8.29 10.15 -1.05
CA ALA A 67 7.24 11.08 -0.66
C ALA A 67 5.91 10.33 -0.47
N ILE A 68 5.16 10.63 0.60
CA ILE A 68 3.80 10.08 0.77
C ILE A 68 2.89 10.44 -0.42
N SER A 69 3.11 11.59 -1.05
CA SER A 69 2.40 12.00 -2.26
C SER A 69 2.67 11.12 -3.49
N SER A 70 3.68 10.24 -3.44
CA SER A 70 3.93 9.23 -4.48
C SER A 70 2.85 8.12 -4.47
N ILE A 71 2.11 7.95 -3.37
CA ILE A 71 0.97 7.03 -3.30
C ILE A 71 -0.22 7.66 -4.03
N THR A 72 -0.49 7.16 -5.24
CA THR A 72 -1.58 7.66 -6.10
C THR A 72 -2.57 6.56 -6.44
N THR A 73 -2.07 5.36 -6.75
CA THR A 73 -2.86 4.15 -7.02
C THR A 73 -2.36 2.97 -6.19
N VAL A 74 -3.15 1.89 -6.12
CA VAL A 74 -2.70 0.64 -5.50
C VAL A 74 -1.43 0.11 -6.18
N GLY A 75 -1.32 0.24 -7.51
CA GLY A 75 -0.11 -0.12 -8.25
C GLY A 75 1.11 0.68 -7.80
N SER A 76 0.94 1.99 -7.55
CA SER A 76 2.06 2.82 -7.06
C SER A 76 2.57 2.37 -5.69
N ILE A 77 1.69 1.86 -4.81
CA ILE A 77 2.11 1.29 -3.53
C ILE A 77 2.97 0.05 -3.77
N CYS A 78 2.51 -0.86 -4.65
CA CYS A 78 3.26 -2.06 -5.00
C CYS A 78 4.65 -1.72 -5.55
N ASP A 79 4.73 -0.77 -6.48
CA ASP A 79 5.97 -0.36 -7.12
C ASP A 79 6.96 0.26 -6.13
N ILE A 80 6.47 1.12 -5.23
CA ILE A 80 7.28 1.72 -4.17
C ILE A 80 7.83 0.63 -3.25
N TYR A 81 6.98 -0.24 -2.70
CA TYR A 81 7.45 -1.25 -1.75
C TYR A 81 8.40 -2.26 -2.41
N GLN A 82 8.12 -2.67 -3.65
CA GLN A 82 9.01 -3.55 -4.41
C GLN A 82 10.40 -2.90 -4.62
N LYS A 83 10.44 -1.63 -5.04
CA LYS A 83 11.69 -0.87 -5.24
C LYS A 83 12.56 -0.85 -3.98
N TYR A 84 11.97 -0.60 -2.82
CA TYR A 84 12.71 -0.51 -1.57
C TYR A 84 13.12 -1.87 -1.01
N MET A 85 12.28 -2.90 -1.17
CA MET A 85 12.63 -4.27 -0.81
C MET A 85 13.80 -4.82 -1.64
N ASP A 86 13.78 -4.58 -2.96
CA ASP A 86 14.87 -5.01 -3.84
C ASP A 86 16.20 -4.33 -3.47
N SER A 87 16.13 -3.06 -3.05
CA SER A 87 17.30 -2.29 -2.60
C SER A 87 17.84 -2.74 -1.24
N ALA A 88 16.99 -3.27 -0.36
CA ALA A 88 17.39 -3.74 0.97
C ALA A 88 18.09 -5.12 0.95
N GLN A 89 17.99 -5.86 -0.16
CA GLN A 89 18.63 -7.18 -0.35
C GLN A 89 19.92 -7.13 -1.17
N SER A 90 20.38 -5.94 -1.58
CA SER A 90 21.58 -5.74 -2.41
C SER A 90 22.83 -5.37 -1.62
#